data_AF-A0A6L3A790-F1
#
_entry.id   AF-A0A6L3A790-F1
#
_cell.length_a   1.000
_cell.length_b   1.000
_cell.length_c   1.000
_cell.angle_alpha   90.00
_cell.angle_beta   90.00
_cell.angle_gamma   90.00
#
_symmetry.space_group_name_H-M   'P 1'
#
loop_
_entity.id
_entity.type
_entity.pdbx_description
1 polymer ?
#
loop_
_entity_poly.entity_id
_entity_poly.type
_entity_poly.pdbx_seq_one_letter_code
_entity_poly.pdbx_strand_id
1 'polypeptide(L)'
;MIGDLFTLLLLDPMINVLVVLNQVLFESFGLAIVAFTILVRALTFPLMLRQMHQTRAMQSLQPRVQEINKKYSDPKRRQEELMKAYREAGVNPLGCLGPMLIQMPILIALFYSIRQTLAISPEALEALSGHLY
;
A
#
# COMPACT_ATOMS: atom_id res chain seq x y z
N MET A 1 -3.37 -25.65 1.84
CA MET A 1 -4.62 -25.05 2.36
C MET A 1 -4.57 -23.53 2.50
N ILE A 2 -3.80 -22.92 3.41
CA ILE A 2 -3.72 -21.42 3.47
C ILE A 2 -3.07 -20.81 2.22
N GLY A 3 -2.02 -21.46 1.69
CA GLY A 3 -1.36 -21.04 0.45
C GLY A 3 -2.32 -21.04 -0.73
N ASP A 4 -3.04 -22.15 -0.94
CA ASP A 4 -3.99 -22.31 -2.05
C ASP A 4 -5.17 -21.33 -1.95
N LEU A 5 -5.65 -21.04 -0.73
CA LEU A 5 -6.70 -20.05 -0.50
C LEU A 5 -6.23 -18.63 -0.87
N PHE A 6 -5.00 -18.28 -0.49
CA PHE A 6 -4.41 -17.00 -0.86
C PHE A 6 -4.22 -16.87 -2.37
N THR A 7 -3.76 -17.95 -3.02
CA THR A 7 -3.59 -18.01 -4.47
C THR A 7 -4.91 -17.81 -5.20
N LEU A 8 -5.95 -18.57 -4.82
CA LEU A 8 -7.26 -18.54 -5.47
C LEU A 8 -8.02 -17.23 -5.23
N LEU A 9 -7.94 -16.69 -4.00
CA LEU A 9 -8.76 -15.55 -3.59
C LEU A 9 -8.16 -14.21 -3.99
N LEU A 10 -6.82 -14.10 -4.04
CA LEU A 10 -6.11 -12.84 -4.31
C LEU A 10 -5.26 -12.92 -5.58
N LEU A 11 -4.47 -13.98 -5.73
CA LEU A 11 -3.36 -14.01 -6.68
C LEU A 11 -3.83 -14.29 -8.12
N ASP A 12 -4.70 -15.28 -8.32
CA ASP A 12 -5.28 -15.63 -9.62
C ASP A 12 -6.11 -14.50 -10.26
N PRO A 13 -7.03 -13.83 -9.54
CA PRO A 13 -7.77 -12.70 -10.14
C PRO A 13 -6.85 -11.51 -10.45
N MET A 14 -5.81 -11.26 -9.64
CA MET A 14 -4.83 -10.21 -9.92
C MET A 14 -3.99 -10.52 -11.17
N ILE A 15 -3.54 -11.76 -11.33
CA ILE A 15 -2.78 -12.19 -12.52
C ILE A 15 -3.66 -12.14 -13.76
N ASN A 16 -4.90 -12.61 -13.71
CA ASN A 16 -5.81 -12.56 -14.87
C ASN A 16 -6.06 -11.12 -15.33
N VAL A 17 -6.26 -10.19 -14.39
CA VAL A 17 -6.40 -8.76 -14.71
C VAL A 17 -5.13 -8.22 -15.36
N LEU A 18 -3.95 -8.58 -14.85
CA LEU A 18 -2.67 -8.14 -15.42
C LEU A 18 -2.45 -8.67 -16.84
N VAL A 19 -2.79 -9.93 -17.11
CA VAL A 19 -2.67 -10.56 -18.42
C VAL A 19 -3.64 -9.92 -19.43
N VAL A 20 -4.88 -9.68 -19.03
CA VAL A 20 -5.87 -8.97 -19.88
C VAL A 20 -5.41 -7.55 -20.19
N LEU A 21 -4.88 -6.83 -19.21
CA LEU A 21 -4.34 -5.49 -19.43
C LEU A 21 -3.14 -5.52 -20.39
N ASN A 22 -2.27 -6.53 -20.31
CA ASN A 22 -1.13 -6.68 -21.22
C ASN A 22 -1.54 -6.93 -22.67
N GLN A 23 -2.56 -7.77 -22.89
CA GLN A 23 -3.09 -8.03 -24.23
C GLN A 23 -3.78 -6.80 -24.84
N VAL A 24 -4.46 -5.99 -24.02
CA VAL A 24 -5.13 -4.76 -24.48
C VAL A 24 -4.13 -3.63 -24.75
N LEU A 25 -2.96 -3.63 -24.10
CA LEU A 25 -1.96 -2.57 -24.16
C LEU A 25 -0.74 -2.92 -25.02
N PHE A 26 -0.97 -3.57 -26.17
CA PHE A 26 0.04 -3.84 -27.21
C PHE A 26 1.23 -4.69 -26.75
N GLU A 27 1.04 -5.60 -25.78
CA GLU A 27 2.11 -6.38 -25.14
C GLU A 27 3.21 -5.53 -24.49
N SER A 28 2.92 -4.24 -24.26
CA SER A 28 3.81 -3.34 -23.56
C SER A 28 3.66 -3.55 -22.06
N PHE A 29 4.54 -4.39 -21.51
CA PHE A 29 4.60 -4.66 -20.07
C PHE A 29 4.70 -3.38 -19.22
N GLY A 30 5.37 -2.33 -19.70
CA GLY A 30 5.46 -1.04 -19.01
C GLY A 30 4.11 -0.32 -18.93
N LEU A 31 3.36 -0.24 -20.02
CA LEU A 31 2.03 0.36 -20.04
C LEU A 31 1.02 -0.46 -19.23
N ALA A 32 1.11 -1.79 -19.30
CA ALA A 32 0.27 -2.71 -18.52
C ALA A 32 0.42 -2.48 -17.02
N ILE A 33 1.66 -2.28 -16.53
CA ILE A 33 1.94 -1.99 -15.12
C ILE A 33 1.39 -0.63 -14.70
N VAL A 34 1.58 0.41 -15.52
CA VAL A 34 1.06 1.75 -15.22
C VAL A 34 -0.46 1.74 -15.16
N ALA A 35 -1.12 1.11 -16.13
CA ALA A 35 -2.57 0.97 -16.17
C ALA A 35 -3.10 0.17 -14.97
N PHE A 36 -2.45 -0.96 -14.62
CA PHE A 36 -2.78 -1.74 -13.44
C PHE A 36 -2.65 -0.91 -12.15
N THR A 37 -1.58 -0.13 -12.02
CA THR A 37 -1.36 0.75 -10.86
C THR A 37 -2.46 1.81 -10.74
N ILE A 38 -2.85 2.44 -11.86
CA ILE A 38 -3.92 3.44 -11.87
C ILE A 38 -5.26 2.79 -11.50
N LEU A 39 -5.56 1.61 -12.05
CA LEU A 39 -6.78 0.87 -11.78
C LEU A 39 -6.87 0.48 -10.30
N VAL A 40 -5.80 -0.09 -9.73
CA VAL A 40 -5.74 -0.42 -8.30
C VAL A 40 -5.87 0.83 -7.44
N ARG A 41 -5.21 1.94 -7.81
CA ARG A 41 -5.38 3.22 -7.09
C ARG A 41 -6.81 3.74 -7.15
N ALA A 42 -7.47 3.65 -8.30
CA ALA A 42 -8.87 4.08 -8.45
C ALA A 42 -9.82 3.23 -7.58
N LEU A 43 -9.63 1.91 -7.57
CA LEU A 43 -10.42 0.99 -6.73
C LEU A 43 -10.16 1.19 -5.23
N THR A 44 -8.91 1.47 -4.84
CA THR A 44 -8.52 1.67 -3.44
C THR A 44 -8.71 3.11 -2.96
N PHE A 45 -8.97 4.07 -3.85
CA PHE A 45 -9.22 5.47 -3.51
C PHE A 45 -10.34 5.68 -2.47
N PRO A 46 -11.55 5.10 -2.61
CA PRO A 46 -12.59 5.22 -1.58
C PRO A 46 -12.18 4.61 -0.24
N LEU A 47 -11.38 3.53 -0.27
CA LEU A 47 -10.82 2.92 0.93
C LEU A 47 -9.79 3.86 1.59
N MET A 48 -8.93 4.49 0.80
CA MET A 48 -7.93 5.45 1.27
C MET A 48 -8.58 6.67 1.92
N LEU A 49 -9.68 7.19 1.37
CA LEU A 49 -10.46 8.27 1.98
C LEU A 49 -11.01 7.87 3.37
N ARG A 50 -11.50 6.64 3.51
CA ARG A 50 -11.94 6.10 4.81
C ARG A 50 -10.76 5.98 5.79
N GLN A 51 -9.60 5.52 5.32
CA GLN A 51 -8.39 5.43 6.13
C GLN A 51 -7.93 6.82 6.62
N MET A 52 -7.96 7.84 5.76
CA MET A 52 -7.62 9.22 6.15
C MET A 52 -8.53 9.75 7.26
N HIS A 53 -9.82 9.44 7.21
CA HIS A 53 -10.77 9.83 8.26
C HIS A 53 -10.44 9.15 9.60
N GLN A 54 -10.11 7.86 9.58
CA GLN A 54 -9.68 7.11 10.77
C GLN A 54 -8.39 7.66 11.38
N THR A 55 -7.41 8.02 10.54
CA THR A 55 -6.14 8.63 10.98
C THR A 55 -6.38 9.97 11.67
N ARG A 56 -7.28 10.81 11.15
CA ARG A 56 -7.66 12.08 11.80
C ARG A 56 -8.35 11.85 13.15
N ALA A 57 -9.23 10.87 13.24
CA ALA A 57 -9.86 10.49 14.51
C ALA A 57 -8.82 10.03 15.55
N MET A 58 -7.80 9.28 15.16
CA MET A 58 -6.68 8.94 16.05
C MET A 58 -5.87 10.16 16.48
N GLN A 59 -5.63 11.12 15.58
CA GLN A 59 -4.92 12.36 15.91
C GLN A 59 -5.68 13.16 16.98
N SER A 60 -7.01 13.24 16.89
CA SER A 60 -7.80 13.88 17.96
C SER A 60 -7.74 13.15 19.30
N LEU A 61 -7.39 11.85 19.29
CA LEU A 61 -7.22 11.06 20.51
C LEU A 61 -5.83 11.18 21.15
N GLN A 62 -4.82 11.66 20.41
CA GLN A 62 -3.47 11.83 20.94
C GLN A 62 -3.38 12.55 22.29
N PRO A 63 -4.09 13.67 22.54
CA PRO A 63 -4.02 14.34 23.85
C PRO A 63 -4.48 13.42 25.00
N ARG A 64 -5.61 12.71 24.85
CA ARG A 64 -6.08 11.73 25.84
C ARG A 64 -5.10 10.56 26.02
N VAL A 65 -4.52 10.07 24.93
CA VAL A 65 -3.51 9.01 24.96
C VAL A 65 -2.27 9.48 25.75
N GLN A 66 -1.85 10.73 25.59
CA GLN A 66 -0.75 11.31 26.36
C GLN A 66 -1.08 11.44 27.85
N GLU A 67 -2.32 11.84 28.20
CA GLU A 67 -2.78 11.89 29.59
C GLU A 67 -2.78 10.50 30.25
N ILE A 68 -3.27 9.47 29.56
CA ILE A 68 -3.25 8.08 30.05
C ILE A 68 -1.80 7.62 30.27
N ASN A 69 -0.91 7.91 29.33
CA ASN A 69 0.50 7.56 29.45
C ASN A 69 1.18 8.24 30.65
N LYS A 70 0.81 9.48 30.96
CA LYS A 70 1.32 10.22 32.13
C LYS A 70 0.69 9.76 33.45
N LYS A 71 -0.60 9.37 33.43
CA LYS A 71 -1.37 8.98 34.62
C LYS A 71 -1.03 7.58 35.11
N TYR A 72 -0.66 6.65 34.21
CA TYR A 72 -0.39 5.26 34.54
C TYR A 72 1.07 4.86 34.26
N SER A 73 1.85 4.69 35.33
CA SER A 73 3.22 4.15 35.27
C SER A 73 3.24 2.64 35.02
N ASP A 74 2.18 1.92 35.45
CA ASP A 74 2.03 0.48 35.22
C ASP A 74 1.76 0.17 33.73
N PRO A 75 2.61 -0.62 33.06
CA PRO A 75 2.48 -0.88 31.62
C PRO A 75 1.21 -1.67 31.26
N LYS A 76 0.80 -2.62 32.11
CA LYS A 76 -0.43 -3.42 31.88
C LYS A 76 -1.68 -2.55 31.97
N ARG A 77 -1.81 -1.74 33.03
CA ARG A 77 -2.94 -0.82 33.20
C ARG A 77 -2.98 0.25 32.12
N ARG A 78 -1.82 0.81 31.75
CA ARG A 78 -1.72 1.77 30.65
C ARG A 78 -2.23 1.20 29.33
N GLN A 79 -1.83 -0.03 28.98
CA GLN A 79 -2.27 -0.68 27.74
C GLN A 79 -3.78 -0.92 27.73
N GLU A 80 -4.34 -1.34 28.87
CA GLU A 80 -5.77 -1.60 29.01
C GLU A 80 -6.60 -0.32 28.85
N GLU A 81 -6.20 0.77 29.52
CA GLU A 81 -6.84 2.08 29.42
C GLU A 81 -6.68 2.70 28.02
N LEU A 82 -5.53 2.51 27.37
CA LEU A 82 -5.33 2.90 25.97
C LEU A 82 -6.36 2.23 25.06
N MET A 83 -6.54 0.91 25.22
CA MET A 83 -7.49 0.15 24.39
C MET A 83 -8.94 0.52 24.70
N LYS A 84 -9.28 0.82 25.95
CA LYS A 84 -10.60 1.38 26.31
C LYS A 84 -10.83 2.71 25.61
N ALA A 85 -9.87 3.63 25.68
CA ALA A 85 -9.97 4.94 25.03
C ALA A 85 -10.16 4.82 23.49
N TYR A 86 -9.42 3.91 22.83
CA TYR A 86 -9.60 3.67 21.39
C TYR A 86 -11.00 3.09 21.06
N ARG A 87 -11.50 2.17 21.89
CA ARG A 87 -12.85 1.58 21.72
C ARG A 87 -13.96 2.60 21.95
N GLU A 88 -13.86 3.41 23.00
CA GLU A 88 -14.81 4.49 23.30
C GLU A 88 -14.86 5.54 22.19
N ALA A 89 -13.73 5.82 21.57
CA ALA A 89 -13.64 6.71 20.43
C ALA A 89 -14.09 6.08 19.10
N GLY A 90 -14.34 4.78 19.06
CA GLY A 90 -14.72 4.04 17.85
C GLY A 90 -13.60 3.96 16.81
N VAL A 91 -12.33 4.08 17.22
CA VAL A 91 -11.18 4.12 16.31
C VAL A 91 -10.38 2.82 16.38
N ASN A 92 -10.06 2.24 15.22
CA ASN A 92 -9.28 0.99 15.15
C ASN A 92 -7.81 1.26 14.74
N PRO A 93 -6.82 1.05 15.63
CA PRO A 93 -5.40 1.25 15.33
C PRO A 93 -4.88 0.37 14.18
N LEU A 94 -5.49 -0.79 13.94
CA LEU A 94 -5.11 -1.70 12.86
C LEU A 94 -5.56 -1.21 11.47
N GLY A 95 -6.48 -0.24 11.41
CA GLY A 95 -6.95 0.34 10.14
C GLY A 95 -5.85 1.08 9.36
N CYS A 96 -4.76 1.47 10.03
CA CYS A 96 -3.62 2.16 9.43
C CYS A 96 -2.63 1.24 8.70
N LEU A 97 -2.78 -0.08 8.78
CA LEU A 97 -1.88 -1.04 8.10
C LEU A 97 -2.24 -1.26 6.63
N GLY A 98 -3.49 -1.02 6.24
CA GLY A 98 -3.97 -1.15 4.86
C GLY A 98 -3.19 -0.34 3.80
N PRO A 99 -2.86 0.95 4.01
CA PRO A 99 -2.15 1.74 3.01
C PRO A 99 -0.69 1.32 2.82
N MET A 100 -0.02 0.78 3.84
CA MET A 100 1.34 0.25 3.70
C MET A 100 1.40 -0.99 2.80
N LEU A 101 0.40 -1.86 2.88
CA LEU A 101 0.31 -3.06 2.04
C LEU A 101 0.13 -2.72 0.56
N ILE A 102 -0.53 -1.60 0.24
CA ILE A 102 -0.73 -1.13 -1.14
C ILE A 102 0.56 -0.50 -1.71
N GLN A 103 1.41 0.06 -0.86
CA GLN A 103 2.65 0.74 -1.29
C GLN A 103 3.72 -0.24 -1.79
N MET A 104 3.83 -1.42 -1.18
CA MET A 104 4.87 -2.42 -1.52
C MET A 104 4.75 -2.95 -2.96
N PRO A 105 3.56 -3.33 -3.47
CA PRO A 105 3.39 -3.74 -4.87
C PRO A 105 3.81 -2.68 -5.88
N ILE A 106 3.55 -1.40 -5.60
CA ILE A 106 3.91 -0.29 -6.49
C ILE A 106 5.44 -0.18 -6.63
N LEU A 107 6.17 -0.33 -5.52
CA LEU A 107 7.63 -0.30 -5.52
C LEU A 107 8.22 -1.46 -6.35
N ILE A 108 7.69 -2.68 -6.16
CA ILE A 108 8.13 -3.87 -6.90
C ILE A 108 7.86 -3.69 -8.40
N ALA A 109 6.67 -3.18 -8.75
CA ALA A 109 6.29 -2.92 -10.13
C ALA A 109 7.22 -1.88 -10.80
N LEU A 110 7.57 -0.82 -10.08
CA LEU A 110 8.48 0.21 -10.58
C LEU A 110 9.92 -0.31 -10.73
N PHE A 111 10.39 -1.12 -9.78
CA PHE A 111 11.70 -1.80 -9.86
C PHE A 111 11.79 -2.74 -11.06
N TYR A 112 10.78 -3.59 -11.27
CA TYR A 112 10.72 -4.49 -12.41
C TYR A 112 10.60 -3.73 -13.74
N SER A 113 9.80 -2.66 -13.79
CA SER A 113 9.69 -1.82 -14.99
C SER A 113 11.03 -1.21 -15.38
N ILE A 114 11.78 -0.64 -14.41
CA ILE A 114 13.11 -0.09 -14.68
C ILE A 114 14.07 -1.19 -15.14
N ARG A 115 14.05 -2.36 -14.48
CA ARG A 115 14.90 -3.49 -14.87
C ARG A 115 14.60 -3.99 -16.28
N GLN A 116 13.33 -4.07 -16.66
CA GLN A 116 12.90 -4.51 -17.98
C GLN A 116 13.36 -3.50 -19.05
N THR A 117 13.16 -2.19 -18.83
CA THR A 117 13.62 -1.15 -19.74
C THR A 117 15.15 -1.17 -19.91
N LEU A 118 15.90 -1.33 -18.81
CA LEU A 118 17.36 -1.44 -18.88
C LEU A 118 17.84 -2.73 -19.54
N ALA A 119 17.09 -3.83 -19.42
CA ALA A 119 17.42 -5.11 -20.05
C ALA A 119 17.13 -5.13 -21.57
N ILE A 120 16.27 -4.24 -22.07
CA ILE A 120 15.87 -4.20 -23.49
C ILE A 120 16.73 -3.24 -24.32
N SER A 121 17.37 -2.24 -23.71
CA SER A 121 18.07 -1.18 -24.47
C SER A 121 19.49 -0.92 -23.96
N PRO A 122 20.52 -1.54 -24.58
CA PRO A 122 21.90 -1.06 -24.49
C PRO A 122 22.02 0.44 -24.86
N GLU A 123 21.15 0.94 -25.75
CA GLU A 123 21.09 2.35 -26.18
C GLU A 123 20.55 3.32 -25.11
N ALA A 124 19.75 2.86 -24.13
CA ALA A 124 19.21 3.73 -23.09
C ALA A 124 20.26 4.12 -22.04
N LEU A 125 21.30 3.30 -21.88
CA LEU A 125 22.49 3.64 -21.08
C LEU A 125 23.32 4.75 -21.75
N GLU A 126 23.41 4.74 -23.08
CA GLU A 126 24.14 5.74 -23.88
C GLU A 126 23.43 7.11 -23.88
N ALA A 127 22.09 7.11 -23.95
CA ALA A 127 21.26 8.32 -23.86
C ALA A 127 21.29 9.00 -22.46
N LEU A 128 21.53 8.23 -21.40
CA LEU A 128 21.71 8.76 -20.04
C LEU A 128 23.15 9.24 -19.78
N SER A 129 24.16 8.59 -20.37
CA SER A 129 25.55 9.07 -20.28
C SER A 129 25.80 10.33 -21.09
N GLY A 130 25.10 10.53 -22.22
CA GLY A 130 25.19 11.75 -23.04
C GLY A 130 24.57 13.01 -22.40
N HIS A 131 23.97 12.89 -21.22
CA HIS A 131 23.44 14.02 -20.45
C HIS A 131 24.24 14.34 -19.18
N LEU A 132 25.34 13.65 -18.94
CA LEU A 132 26.35 14.03 -17.95
C LEU A 132 27.69 14.25 -18.66
N TYR A 133 27.88 15.53 -19.04
CA TYR A 133 28.97 16.19 -19.75
C TYR A 133 28.89 16.17 -21.28
#